data_AF-A0A7Y3LIL8-F1
#
_entry.id   AF-A0A7Y3LIL8-F1
#
_cell.length_a   1.000
_cell.length_b   1.000
_cell.length_c   1.000
_cell.angle_alpha   90.00
_cell.angle_beta   90.00
_cell.angle_gamma   90.00
#
_symmetry.space_group_name_H-M   'P 1'
#
loop_
_entity.id
_entity.type
_entity.pdbx_description
1 polymer ?
#
loop_
_entity_poly.entity_id
_entity_poly.type
_entity_poly.pdbx_seq_one_letter_code
_entity_poly.pdbx_strand_id
1 'polypeptide(L)'
;RVQPSEITKLAIAIFAAGVATTRAGEIDDLRKVLQPVILATGLAAFLVLVEPDMGTAMVVGATAVGILFVSGVRMRHLLPTLAVIAVAGLYEAMSKAYRRDRLLSFIHPWQNRTNFAYQEVQSLVAFATGHVTGAGPGAGQAKWGFLPNPQTDFIFSVIGQELGVIGALIVLALLALLIFSIFRISQKTTSRFGSLLCVGIGSWIAAQMVLNIGAVIGLLPVTGVPLPLISSGGSSLVVELFALGLVNSVAKGISQTRETANLQSIKRFSLSLVRKSSIMLHWLKIALGTGKT
;
A
#
# COMPACT_ATOMS: atom_id res chain seq x y z
N ARG A 1 5.67 -13.39 -17.78
CA ARG A 1 6.39 -12.12 -18.05
C ARG A 1 6.67 -11.48 -16.70
N VAL A 2 7.91 -11.10 -16.41
CA VAL A 2 8.27 -10.40 -15.16
C VAL A 2 8.42 -8.93 -15.52
N GLN A 3 7.64 -8.07 -14.88
CA GLN A 3 7.73 -6.62 -15.10
C GLN A 3 8.68 -6.02 -14.05
N PRO A 4 9.80 -5.41 -14.45
CA PRO A 4 10.78 -4.86 -13.52
C PRO A 4 10.18 -3.81 -12.57
N SER A 5 9.24 -3.00 -13.07
CA SER A 5 8.58 -1.94 -12.30
C SER A 5 7.82 -2.46 -11.06
N GLU A 6 7.33 -3.70 -11.08
CA GLU A 6 6.71 -4.36 -9.92
C GLU A 6 7.73 -4.61 -8.80
N ILE A 7 8.90 -5.12 -9.17
CA ILE A 7 10.00 -5.38 -8.23
C ILE A 7 10.54 -4.05 -7.68
N THR A 8 10.60 -3.01 -8.50
CA THR A 8 11.06 -1.67 -8.09
C THR A 8 10.20 -1.08 -6.97
N LYS A 9 8.87 -1.24 -7.02
CA LYS A 9 7.97 -0.77 -5.94
C LYS A 9 8.31 -1.42 -4.60
N LEU A 10 8.51 -2.74 -4.60
CA LEU A 10 8.92 -3.48 -3.40
C LEU A 10 10.33 -3.08 -2.92
N ALA A 11 11.29 -2.97 -3.84
CA ALA A 11 12.65 -2.57 -3.53
C ALA A 11 12.71 -1.18 -2.88
N ILE A 12 11.95 -0.21 -3.41
CA ILE A 12 11.85 1.13 -2.82
C ILE A 12 11.20 1.09 -1.44
N ALA A 13 10.14 0.29 -1.25
CA ALA A 13 9.51 0.15 0.06
C ALA A 13 10.51 -0.37 1.12
N ILE A 14 11.28 -1.41 0.78
CA ILE A 14 12.29 -2.00 1.67
C ILE A 14 13.44 -1.01 1.90
N PHE A 15 13.99 -0.41 0.83
CA PHE A 15 15.12 0.51 0.91
C PHE A 15 14.78 1.75 1.73
N ALA A 16 13.66 2.41 1.44
CA ALA A 16 13.23 3.61 2.13
C ALA A 16 12.95 3.32 3.62
N ALA A 17 12.29 2.21 3.95
CA ALA A 17 12.08 1.79 5.33
C ALA A 17 13.41 1.50 6.06
N GLY A 18 14.37 0.86 5.40
CA GLY A 18 15.69 0.56 5.95
C GLY A 18 16.50 1.82 6.25
N VAL A 19 16.56 2.75 5.29
CA VAL A 19 17.26 4.04 5.44
C VAL A 19 16.61 4.89 6.54
N ALA A 20 15.29 5.00 6.54
CA ALA A 20 14.55 5.76 7.56
C ALA A 20 14.63 5.13 8.97
N THR A 21 14.95 3.84 9.07
CA THR A 21 15.18 3.17 10.35
C THR A 21 16.61 3.37 10.85
N THR A 22 17.61 3.11 9.99
CA THR A 22 19.03 3.19 10.37
C THR A 22 19.47 4.61 10.72
N ARG A 23 18.89 5.61 10.07
CA ARG A 23 19.23 7.03 10.28
C ARG A 23 18.23 7.76 11.18
N ALA A 24 17.41 7.03 11.93
CA ALA A 24 16.41 7.59 12.85
C ALA A 24 17.00 8.36 14.04
N GLY A 25 18.29 8.22 14.34
CA GLY A 25 18.98 9.02 15.37
C GLY A 25 19.48 10.38 14.87
N GLU A 26 19.49 10.61 13.55
CA GLU A 26 20.02 11.81 12.90
C GLU A 26 18.90 12.69 12.34
N ILE A 27 17.70 12.64 12.92
CA ILE A 27 16.51 13.32 12.38
C ILE A 27 16.69 14.85 12.32
N ASP A 28 17.54 15.42 13.19
CA ASP A 28 17.91 16.84 13.13
C ASP A 28 18.70 17.19 11.86
N ASP A 29 19.45 16.23 11.32
CA ASP A 29 20.15 16.33 10.04
C ASP A 29 19.30 15.68 8.93
N LEU A 30 18.09 16.23 8.76
CA LEU A 30 17.05 15.78 7.84
C LEU A 30 17.57 15.46 6.42
N ARG A 31 18.65 16.13 5.98
CA ARG A 31 19.32 15.87 4.70
C ARG A 31 19.82 14.42 4.59
N LYS A 32 20.34 13.84 5.66
CA LYS A 32 20.90 12.48 5.63
C LYS A 32 19.85 11.38 5.52
N VAL A 33 18.62 11.61 5.97
CA VAL A 33 17.49 10.67 5.77
C VAL A 33 16.81 10.94 4.43
N LEU A 34 16.56 12.22 4.13
CA LEU A 34 15.76 12.63 2.99
C LEU A 34 16.49 12.45 1.66
N GLN A 35 17.77 12.82 1.58
CA GLN A 35 18.55 12.77 0.34
C GLN A 35 18.67 11.35 -0.25
N PRO A 36 19.07 10.29 0.49
CA PRO A 36 19.17 8.95 -0.09
C PRO A 36 17.82 8.39 -0.54
N VAL A 37 16.74 8.64 0.21
CA VAL A 37 15.41 8.17 -0.16
C VAL A 37 14.90 8.91 -1.40
N ILE A 38 14.98 10.26 -1.43
CA ILE A 38 14.61 11.04 -2.61
C ILE A 38 15.43 10.63 -3.82
N LEU A 39 16.75 10.45 -3.68
CA LEU A 39 17.61 10.11 -4.80
C LEU A 39 17.26 8.73 -5.36
N ALA A 40 17.07 7.73 -4.50
CA ALA A 40 16.69 6.38 -4.94
C ALA A 40 15.29 6.36 -5.55
N THR A 41 14.30 7.00 -4.92
CA THR A 41 12.93 7.12 -5.44
C THR A 41 12.89 7.92 -6.74
N GLY A 42 13.64 9.01 -6.83
CA GLY A 42 13.74 9.86 -8.01
C GLY A 42 14.39 9.13 -9.18
N LEU A 43 15.46 8.39 -8.94
CA LEU A 43 16.08 7.53 -9.95
C LEU A 43 15.13 6.42 -10.40
N ALA A 44 14.46 5.74 -9.47
CA ALA A 44 13.47 4.71 -9.80
C ALA A 44 12.30 5.28 -10.61
N ALA A 45 11.74 6.41 -10.18
CA ALA A 45 10.67 7.08 -10.90
C ALA A 45 11.12 7.55 -12.29
N PHE A 46 12.34 8.08 -12.42
CA PHE A 46 12.92 8.47 -13.71
C PHE A 46 13.03 7.27 -14.66
N LEU A 47 13.60 6.15 -14.20
CA LEU A 47 13.71 4.93 -15.01
C LEU A 47 12.33 4.40 -15.45
N VAL A 48 11.34 4.45 -14.56
CA VAL A 48 9.96 4.04 -14.85
C VAL A 48 9.28 4.99 -15.85
N LEU A 49 9.56 6.30 -15.78
CA LEU A 49 9.06 7.27 -16.75
C LEU A 49 9.69 7.10 -18.14
N VAL A 50 10.95 6.62 -18.21
CA VAL A 50 11.60 6.23 -19.46
C VAL A 50 10.91 5.02 -20.09
N GLU A 51 10.24 4.17 -19.31
CA GLU A 51 9.36 3.06 -19.74
C GLU A 51 7.89 3.50 -20.02
N PRO A 52 7.67 4.77 -20.38
CA PRO A 52 6.38 5.48 -20.31
C PRO A 52 5.35 5.16 -19.22
N ASP A 53 5.72 4.65 -18.04
CA ASP A 53 4.73 4.23 -17.02
C ASP A 53 4.53 5.28 -15.92
N MET A 54 3.71 6.29 -16.22
CA MET A 54 3.44 7.38 -15.27
C MET A 54 2.72 6.89 -14.00
N GLY A 55 1.85 5.89 -14.14
CA GLY A 55 1.09 5.34 -13.03
C GLY A 55 1.98 4.69 -11.97
N THR A 56 2.92 3.84 -12.40
CA THR A 56 3.88 3.21 -11.49
C THR A 56 4.82 4.24 -10.86
N ALA A 57 5.22 5.29 -11.57
CA ALA A 57 6.01 6.37 -11.00
C ALA A 57 5.27 7.11 -9.86
N MET A 58 3.96 7.37 -10.04
CA MET A 58 3.12 7.96 -8.99
C MET A 58 3.01 7.04 -7.77
N VAL A 59 2.85 5.74 -7.99
CA VAL A 59 2.79 4.74 -6.90
C VAL A 59 4.09 4.68 -6.13
N VAL A 60 5.25 4.61 -6.81
CA VAL A 60 6.58 4.65 -6.18
C VAL A 60 6.78 5.92 -5.35
N GLY A 61 6.35 7.07 -5.88
CA GLY A 61 6.36 8.34 -5.16
C GLY A 61 5.48 8.32 -3.91
N ALA A 62 4.24 7.84 -4.02
CA ALA A 62 3.31 7.73 -2.89
C ALA A 62 3.84 6.79 -1.79
N THR A 63 4.48 5.67 -2.16
CA THR A 63 5.16 4.77 -1.22
C THR A 63 6.25 5.48 -0.43
N ALA A 64 7.14 6.20 -1.12
CA ALA A 64 8.25 6.91 -0.47
C ALA A 64 7.73 8.03 0.43
N VAL A 65 6.74 8.80 -0.02
CA VAL A 65 6.10 9.87 0.78
C VAL A 65 5.44 9.30 2.02
N GLY A 66 4.70 8.19 1.92
CA GLY A 66 4.08 7.53 3.06
C GLY A 66 5.10 7.14 4.13
N ILE A 67 6.20 6.51 3.72
CA ILE A 67 7.30 6.13 4.63
C ILE A 67 7.92 7.36 5.28
N LEU A 68 8.29 8.37 4.48
CA LEU A 68 8.96 9.56 4.99
C LEU A 68 8.06 10.37 5.94
N PHE A 69 6.78 10.48 5.62
CA PHE A 69 5.79 11.15 6.46
C PHE A 69 5.70 10.49 7.84
N VAL A 70 5.56 9.16 7.90
CA VAL A 70 5.51 8.44 9.18
C VAL A 70 6.87 8.42 9.90
N SER A 71 7.98 8.51 9.16
CA SER A 71 9.32 8.58 9.76
C SER A 71 9.59 9.89 10.53
N GLY A 72 8.75 10.91 10.37
CA GLY A 72 8.85 12.21 11.04
C GLY A 72 9.34 13.37 10.15
N VAL A 73 9.45 13.16 8.83
CA VAL A 73 9.84 14.23 7.90
C VAL A 73 8.69 15.23 7.76
N ARG A 74 8.99 16.52 7.98
CA ARG A 74 8.02 17.60 7.82
C ARG A 74 7.53 17.70 6.37
N MET A 75 6.21 17.81 6.17
CA MET A 75 5.57 17.84 4.84
C MET A 75 6.15 18.90 3.89
N ARG A 76 6.62 20.03 4.43
CA ARG A 76 7.30 21.09 3.66
C ARG A 76 8.53 20.62 2.88
N HIS A 77 9.18 19.54 3.29
CA HIS A 77 10.32 18.96 2.58
C HIS A 77 9.92 17.86 1.59
N LEU A 78 8.69 17.34 1.70
CA LEU A 78 8.12 16.34 0.80
C LEU A 78 7.38 16.98 -0.37
N LEU A 79 6.75 18.14 -0.14
CA LEU A 79 6.04 18.94 -1.14
C LEU A 79 6.88 19.25 -2.39
N PRO A 80 8.14 19.73 -2.28
CA PRO A 80 8.98 19.98 -3.45
C PRO A 80 9.26 18.70 -4.26
N THR A 81 9.48 17.57 -3.60
CA THR A 81 9.72 16.28 -4.27
C THR A 81 8.49 15.80 -5.02
N LEU A 82 7.32 15.88 -4.39
CA LEU A 82 6.04 15.60 -5.04
C LEU A 82 5.79 16.53 -6.22
N ALA A 83 6.11 17.82 -6.07
CA ALA A 83 5.99 18.79 -7.15
C ALA A 83 6.92 18.46 -8.32
N VAL A 84 8.17 18.07 -8.06
CA VAL A 84 9.11 17.65 -9.12
C VAL A 84 8.59 16.41 -9.86
N ILE A 85 8.11 15.39 -9.14
CA ILE A 85 7.53 14.18 -9.75
C ILE A 85 6.30 14.53 -10.59
N ALA A 86 5.41 15.38 -10.05
CA ALA A 86 4.20 15.81 -10.75
C ALA A 86 4.51 16.65 -11.99
N VAL A 87 5.48 17.58 -11.91
CA VAL A 87 5.92 18.42 -13.03
C VAL A 87 6.61 17.58 -14.10
N ALA A 88 7.48 16.64 -13.72
CA ALA A 88 8.10 15.71 -14.66
C ALA A 88 7.07 14.82 -15.36
N GLY A 89 6.09 14.31 -14.61
CA GLY A 89 4.97 13.54 -15.16
C GLY A 89 4.11 14.38 -16.12
N LEU A 90 3.80 15.61 -15.76
CA LEU A 90 3.04 16.53 -16.63
C LEU A 90 3.84 16.89 -17.89
N TYR A 91 5.13 17.16 -17.77
CA TYR A 91 6.01 17.43 -18.90
C TYR A 91 6.03 16.23 -19.87
N GLU A 92 6.21 15.01 -19.36
CA GLU A 92 6.17 13.77 -20.16
C GLU A 92 4.79 13.50 -20.77
N ALA A 93 3.71 13.87 -20.09
CA ALA A 93 2.36 13.77 -20.62
C ALA A 93 2.12 14.78 -21.77
N MET A 94 2.71 15.97 -21.68
CA MET A 94 2.58 17.04 -22.66
C MET A 94 3.55 16.92 -23.85
N SER A 95 4.63 16.15 -23.72
CA SER A 95 5.73 16.09 -24.69
C SER A 95 5.35 15.44 -26.02
N LYS A 96 4.46 14.44 -26.00
CA LYS A 96 3.98 13.73 -27.20
C LYS A 96 2.52 14.06 -27.47
N ALA A 97 2.19 14.44 -28.70
CA ALA A 97 0.83 14.77 -29.13
C ALA A 97 -0.19 13.69 -28.71
N TYR A 98 0.14 12.41 -28.90
CA TYR A 98 -0.69 11.29 -28.46
C TYR A 98 -1.00 11.28 -26.94
N ARG A 99 0.01 11.51 -26.10
CA ARG A 99 -0.17 11.49 -24.63
C ARG A 99 -0.94 12.72 -24.16
N ARG A 100 -0.67 13.87 -24.78
CA ARG A 100 -1.40 15.11 -24.54
C ARG A 100 -2.86 14.94 -24.88
N ASP A 101 -3.17 14.39 -26.05
CA ASP A 101 -4.54 14.22 -26.51
C ASP A 101 -5.30 13.22 -25.63
N ARG A 102 -4.62 12.20 -25.06
CA ARG A 102 -5.18 11.32 -24.03
C ARG A 102 -5.49 12.07 -22.73
N LEU A 103 -4.54 12.86 -22.21
CA LEU A 103 -4.72 13.64 -20.99
C LEU A 103 -5.84 14.69 -21.13
N LEU A 104 -5.92 15.37 -22.28
CA LEU A 104 -6.96 16.35 -22.57
C LEU A 104 -8.31 15.68 -22.85
N SER A 105 -8.31 14.47 -23.43
CA SER A 105 -9.54 13.72 -23.67
C SER A 105 -10.26 13.33 -22.38
N PHE A 106 -9.54 13.18 -21.26
CA PHE A 106 -10.15 12.97 -19.93
C PHE A 106 -11.06 14.13 -19.48
N ILE A 107 -10.80 15.37 -19.91
CA ILE A 107 -11.62 16.54 -19.55
C ILE A 107 -12.96 16.50 -20.28
N HIS A 108 -12.96 16.06 -21.54
CA HIS A 108 -14.14 15.94 -22.39
C HIS A 108 -14.22 14.55 -23.04
N PRO A 109 -14.44 13.48 -22.26
CA PRO A 109 -14.29 12.10 -22.73
C PRO A 109 -15.33 11.76 -23.80
N TRP A 110 -16.53 12.29 -23.67
CA TRP A 110 -17.64 12.08 -24.61
C TRP A 110 -17.38 12.65 -26.01
N GLN A 111 -16.57 13.70 -26.13
CA GLN A 111 -16.20 14.29 -27.43
C GLN A 111 -15.22 13.39 -28.20
N ASN A 112 -14.38 12.64 -27.47
CA ASN A 112 -13.34 11.77 -28.03
C ASN A 112 -13.67 10.27 -27.85
N ARG A 113 -14.96 9.93 -27.72
CA ARG A 113 -15.45 8.59 -27.36
C ARG A 113 -15.01 7.46 -28.29
N THR A 114 -14.63 7.74 -29.54
CA THR A 114 -14.19 6.74 -30.53
C THR A 114 -12.67 6.64 -30.67
N ASN A 115 -11.90 7.53 -30.02
CA ASN A 115 -10.45 7.61 -30.13
C ASN A 115 -9.81 7.53 -28.73
N PHE A 116 -9.21 8.63 -28.25
CA PHE A 116 -8.35 8.63 -27.06
C PHE A 116 -9.09 8.35 -25.76
N ALA A 117 -10.38 8.71 -25.67
CA ALA A 117 -11.23 8.45 -24.51
C ALA A 117 -12.08 7.18 -24.66
N TYR A 118 -11.85 6.36 -25.68
CA TYR A 118 -12.65 5.15 -25.90
C TYR A 118 -12.65 4.23 -24.67
N GLN A 119 -11.48 3.94 -24.10
CA GLN A 119 -11.37 3.07 -22.94
C GLN A 119 -12.10 3.63 -21.71
N GLU A 120 -12.00 4.94 -21.48
CA GLU A 120 -12.65 5.65 -20.36
C GLU A 120 -14.17 5.70 -20.52
N VAL A 121 -14.67 6.00 -21.71
CA VAL A 121 -16.12 6.01 -21.97
C VAL A 121 -16.68 4.60 -21.84
N GLN A 122 -16.00 3.58 -22.36
CA GLN A 122 -16.49 2.21 -22.23
C GLN A 122 -16.44 1.67 -20.81
N SER A 123 -15.48 2.11 -19.97
CA SER A 123 -15.48 1.75 -18.55
C SER A 123 -16.69 2.32 -17.83
N LEU A 124 -17.03 3.59 -18.10
CA LEU A 124 -18.21 4.25 -17.54
C LEU A 124 -19.52 3.60 -18.02
N VAL A 125 -19.63 3.29 -19.32
CA VAL A 125 -20.80 2.59 -19.87
C VAL A 125 -20.94 1.20 -19.24
N ALA A 126 -19.86 0.42 -19.13
CA ALA A 126 -19.89 -0.88 -18.48
C ALA A 126 -20.39 -0.78 -17.04
N PHE A 127 -19.84 0.16 -16.27
CA PHE A 127 -20.25 0.40 -14.88
C PHE A 127 -21.73 0.81 -14.79
N ALA A 128 -22.19 1.70 -15.67
CA ALA A 128 -23.58 2.16 -15.72
C ALA A 128 -24.57 1.02 -16.04
N THR A 129 -24.23 0.14 -16.98
CA THR A 129 -25.08 -1.01 -17.35
C THR A 129 -25.21 -2.07 -16.27
N GLY A 130 -24.37 -2.04 -15.23
CA GLY A 130 -24.45 -2.94 -14.09
C GLY A 130 -25.61 -2.66 -13.14
N HIS A 131 -26.21 -1.46 -13.17
CA HIS A 131 -27.26 -1.06 -12.22
C HIS A 131 -26.85 -1.34 -10.76
N VAL A 132 -27.81 -1.52 -9.85
CA VAL A 132 -27.53 -1.76 -8.42
C VAL A 132 -27.05 -3.20 -8.16
N THR A 133 -27.64 -4.18 -8.84
CA THR A 133 -27.46 -5.62 -8.55
C THR A 133 -26.56 -6.36 -9.53
N GLY A 134 -26.16 -5.73 -10.63
CA GLY A 134 -25.34 -6.35 -11.67
C GLY A 134 -26.17 -7.09 -12.73
N ALA A 135 -25.51 -7.38 -13.84
CA ALA A 135 -26.03 -8.24 -14.90
C ALA A 135 -25.91 -9.75 -14.57
N GLY A 136 -25.18 -10.10 -13.52
CA GLY A 136 -24.86 -11.48 -13.14
C GLY A 136 -23.39 -11.84 -13.43
N PRO A 137 -22.75 -12.69 -12.61
CA PRO A 137 -21.38 -13.13 -12.83
C PRO A 137 -21.19 -13.79 -14.21
N GLY A 138 -20.19 -13.33 -14.97
CA GLY A 138 -19.90 -13.86 -16.31
C GLY A 138 -20.83 -13.36 -17.43
N ALA A 139 -21.87 -12.60 -17.11
CA ALA A 139 -22.76 -11.98 -18.11
C ALA A 139 -22.26 -10.61 -18.61
N GLY A 140 -21.10 -10.14 -18.12
CA GLY A 140 -20.55 -8.83 -18.44
C GLY A 140 -20.02 -8.72 -19.86
N GLN A 141 -20.70 -7.93 -20.70
CA GLN A 141 -20.31 -7.69 -22.09
C GLN A 141 -18.97 -6.94 -22.24
N ALA A 142 -18.52 -6.22 -21.20
CA ALA A 142 -17.23 -5.54 -21.21
C ALA A 142 -16.05 -6.49 -21.50
N LYS A 143 -16.18 -7.78 -21.17
CA LYS A 143 -15.16 -8.81 -21.43
C LYS A 143 -15.09 -9.26 -22.89
N TRP A 144 -16.12 -9.00 -23.70
CA TRP A 144 -16.27 -9.55 -25.06
C TRP A 144 -15.61 -8.69 -26.15
N GLY A 145 -14.56 -7.94 -25.80
CA GLY A 145 -13.80 -7.10 -26.72
C GLY A 145 -14.31 -5.67 -26.84
N PHE A 146 -15.40 -5.31 -26.16
CA PHE A 146 -15.93 -3.95 -26.15
C PHE A 146 -15.06 -2.97 -25.36
N LEU A 147 -14.48 -3.43 -24.24
CA LEU A 147 -13.54 -2.68 -23.41
C LEU A 147 -12.14 -3.29 -23.56
N PRO A 148 -11.13 -2.55 -24.07
CA PRO A 148 -9.77 -3.05 -24.16
C PRO A 148 -9.13 -3.23 -22.77
N ASN A 149 -8.30 -4.26 -22.62
CA ASN A 149 -7.66 -4.63 -21.34
C ASN A 149 -8.62 -4.68 -20.13
N PRO A 150 -9.81 -5.31 -20.26
CA PRO A 150 -10.83 -5.29 -19.21
C PRO A 150 -10.42 -6.14 -18.00
N GLN A 151 -9.45 -7.04 -18.16
CA GLN A 151 -8.97 -7.92 -17.11
C GLN A 151 -7.83 -7.32 -16.28
N THR A 152 -7.12 -6.32 -16.81
CA THR A 152 -5.99 -5.69 -16.11
C THR A 152 -6.37 -4.35 -15.50
N ASP A 153 -6.59 -3.34 -16.34
CA ASP A 153 -6.64 -1.94 -15.91
C ASP A 153 -8.09 -1.51 -15.63
N PHE A 154 -9.05 -2.21 -16.22
CA PHE A 154 -10.48 -1.90 -16.13
C PHE A 154 -11.32 -3.00 -15.47
N ILE A 155 -10.68 -3.89 -14.70
CA ILE A 155 -11.36 -5.00 -14.01
C ILE A 155 -12.43 -4.51 -13.03
N PHE A 156 -12.27 -3.31 -12.46
CA PHE A 156 -13.29 -2.71 -11.61
C PHE A 156 -14.58 -2.37 -12.37
N SER A 157 -14.49 -1.97 -13.65
CA SER A 157 -15.66 -1.71 -14.50
C SER A 157 -16.43 -3.00 -14.79
N VAL A 158 -15.69 -4.10 -14.97
CA VAL A 158 -16.25 -5.44 -15.15
C VAL A 158 -16.99 -5.89 -13.89
N ILE A 159 -16.39 -5.69 -12.71
CA ILE A 159 -17.01 -5.97 -11.41
C ILE A 159 -18.29 -5.15 -11.26
N GLY A 160 -18.25 -3.86 -11.59
CA GLY A 160 -19.43 -2.99 -11.56
C GLY A 160 -20.53 -3.46 -12.51
N GLN A 161 -20.18 -3.93 -13.71
CA GLN A 161 -21.16 -4.46 -14.66
C GLN A 161 -21.81 -5.77 -14.18
N GLU A 162 -21.01 -6.70 -13.66
CA GLU A 162 -21.48 -8.06 -13.33
C GLU A 162 -22.15 -8.14 -11.96
N LEU A 163 -21.64 -7.41 -10.97
CA LEU A 163 -22.10 -7.46 -9.58
C LEU A 163 -22.83 -6.17 -9.14
N GLY A 164 -22.91 -5.19 -10.02
CA GLY A 164 -23.56 -3.91 -9.76
C GLY A 164 -22.81 -3.04 -8.75
N VAL A 165 -23.47 -1.97 -8.34
CA VAL A 165 -22.97 -1.07 -7.28
C VAL A 165 -22.70 -1.83 -5.98
N ILE A 166 -23.53 -2.81 -5.61
CA ILE A 166 -23.36 -3.57 -4.38
C ILE A 166 -22.04 -4.34 -4.39
N GLY A 167 -21.74 -5.09 -5.48
CA GLY A 167 -20.48 -5.81 -5.58
C GLY A 167 -19.27 -4.89 -5.63
N ALA A 168 -19.37 -3.77 -6.36
CA ALA A 168 -18.32 -2.77 -6.40
C ALA A 168 -18.01 -2.19 -4.99
N LEU A 169 -19.03 -1.89 -4.19
CA LEU A 169 -18.88 -1.41 -2.82
C LEU A 169 -18.29 -2.47 -1.89
N ILE A 170 -18.67 -3.75 -2.04
CA ILE A 170 -18.07 -4.85 -1.27
C ILE A 170 -16.58 -4.96 -1.57
N VAL A 171 -16.19 -4.93 -2.84
CA VAL A 171 -14.78 -4.99 -3.25
C VAL A 171 -14.00 -3.80 -2.69
N LEU A 172 -14.55 -2.58 -2.79
CA LEU A 172 -13.94 -1.38 -2.22
C LEU A 172 -13.78 -1.49 -0.70
N ALA A 173 -14.81 -1.97 0.00
CA ALA A 173 -14.77 -2.18 1.44
C ALA A 173 -13.70 -3.21 1.84
N LEU A 174 -13.57 -4.32 1.12
CA LEU A 174 -12.54 -5.33 1.38
C LEU A 174 -11.12 -4.79 1.18
N LEU A 175 -10.87 -4.04 0.09
CA LEU A 175 -9.58 -3.41 -0.15
C LEU A 175 -9.27 -2.34 0.91
N ALA A 176 -10.26 -1.54 1.31
CA ALA A 176 -10.12 -0.56 2.37
C ALA A 176 -9.82 -1.21 3.73
N LEU A 177 -10.49 -2.32 4.06
CA LEU A 177 -10.24 -3.11 5.27
C LEU A 177 -8.84 -3.73 5.27
N LEU A 178 -8.37 -4.21 4.12
CA LEU A 178 -7.00 -4.70 3.96
C LEU A 178 -5.99 -3.58 4.26
N ILE A 179 -6.11 -2.44 3.59
CA ILE A 179 -5.22 -1.27 3.79
C ILE A 179 -5.25 -0.82 5.26
N PHE A 180 -6.44 -0.71 5.84
CA PHE A 180 -6.62 -0.38 7.25
C PHE A 180 -5.91 -1.38 8.18
N SER A 181 -6.01 -2.67 7.88
CA SER A 181 -5.35 -3.73 8.65
C SER A 181 -3.83 -3.62 8.58
N ILE A 182 -3.26 -3.33 7.41
CA ILE A 182 -1.82 -3.10 7.22
C ILE A 182 -1.36 -1.90 8.08
N PHE A 183 -2.07 -0.78 8.04
CA PHE A 183 -1.74 0.38 8.87
C PHE A 183 -1.93 0.09 10.36
N ARG A 184 -2.94 -0.68 10.77
CA ARG A 184 -3.09 -1.13 12.16
C ARG A 184 -1.93 -2.01 12.63
N ILE A 185 -1.37 -2.85 11.77
CA ILE A 185 -0.16 -3.63 12.07
C ILE A 185 1.04 -2.69 12.25
N SER A 186 1.19 -1.69 11.37
CA SER A 186 2.28 -0.71 11.45
C SER A 186 2.30 0.07 12.77
N GLN A 187 1.13 0.37 13.34
CA GLN A 187 1.01 1.09 14.62
C GLN A 187 1.26 0.20 15.84
N LYS A 188 1.07 -1.12 15.71
CA LYS A 188 1.16 -2.07 16.83
C LYS A 188 2.55 -2.71 16.96
N THR A 189 3.37 -2.66 15.92
CA THR A 189 4.71 -3.25 15.93
C THR A 189 5.70 -2.38 16.70
N THR A 190 6.61 -3.04 17.42
CA THR A 190 7.72 -2.39 18.13
C THR A 190 8.94 -2.16 17.24
N SER A 191 9.03 -2.89 16.12
CA SER A 191 10.12 -2.74 15.14
C SER A 191 9.86 -1.52 14.26
N ARG A 192 10.75 -0.52 14.31
CA ARG A 192 10.65 0.68 13.46
C ARG A 192 10.72 0.34 11.97
N PHE A 193 11.60 -0.58 11.58
CA PHE A 193 11.65 -1.08 10.19
C PHE A 193 10.35 -1.76 9.79
N GLY A 194 9.83 -2.66 10.63
CA GLY A 194 8.57 -3.34 10.37
C GLY A 194 7.38 -2.36 10.24
N SER A 195 7.35 -1.33 11.08
CA SER A 195 6.33 -0.27 11.02
C SER A 195 6.38 0.47 9.68
N LEU A 196 7.56 0.98 9.32
CA LEU A 196 7.77 1.74 8.09
C LEU A 196 7.56 0.90 6.82
N LEU A 197 7.95 -0.38 6.85
CA LEU A 197 7.69 -1.31 5.75
C LEU A 197 6.19 -1.51 5.54
N CYS A 198 5.42 -1.74 6.62
CA CYS A 198 3.96 -1.82 6.54
C CYS A 198 3.34 -0.51 6.02
N VAL A 199 3.85 0.65 6.44
CA VAL A 199 3.40 1.95 5.91
C VAL A 199 3.66 2.06 4.41
N GLY A 200 4.86 1.66 3.95
CA GLY A 200 5.22 1.66 2.53
C GLY A 200 4.29 0.79 1.70
N ILE A 201 4.09 -0.46 2.11
CA ILE A 201 3.23 -1.43 1.41
C ILE A 201 1.76 -0.97 1.46
N GLY A 202 1.29 -0.48 2.61
CA GLY A 202 -0.07 0.07 2.73
C GLY A 202 -0.30 1.29 1.83
N SER A 203 0.68 2.20 1.76
CA SER A 203 0.62 3.40 0.91
C SER A 203 0.68 3.04 -0.57
N TRP A 204 1.50 2.05 -0.95
CA TRP A 204 1.54 1.50 -2.30
C TRP A 204 0.15 0.98 -2.71
N ILE A 205 -0.41 0.02 -1.98
CA ILE A 205 -1.70 -0.61 -2.30
C ILE A 205 -2.81 0.44 -2.35
N ALA A 206 -2.81 1.39 -1.41
CA ALA A 206 -3.76 2.49 -1.39
C ALA A 206 -3.65 3.39 -2.63
N ALA A 207 -2.44 3.75 -3.05
CA ALA A 207 -2.22 4.57 -4.23
C ALA A 207 -2.70 3.86 -5.51
N GLN A 208 -2.38 2.57 -5.67
CA GLN A 208 -2.87 1.80 -6.82
C GLN A 208 -4.40 1.70 -6.84
N MET A 209 -5.02 1.44 -5.69
CA MET A 209 -6.48 1.40 -5.57
C MET A 209 -7.12 2.73 -5.99
N VAL A 210 -6.62 3.86 -5.49
CA VAL A 210 -7.15 5.20 -5.82
C VAL A 210 -6.94 5.53 -7.30
N LEU A 211 -5.75 5.27 -7.85
CA LEU A 211 -5.44 5.55 -9.25
C LEU A 211 -6.30 4.70 -10.19
N ASN A 212 -6.44 3.40 -9.92
CA ASN A 212 -7.22 2.50 -10.75
C ASN A 212 -8.72 2.82 -10.68
N ILE A 213 -9.30 2.83 -9.47
CA ILE A 213 -10.73 3.08 -9.30
C ILE A 213 -11.08 4.48 -9.80
N GLY A 214 -10.29 5.49 -9.44
CA GLY A 214 -10.48 6.87 -9.90
C GLY A 214 -10.46 6.98 -11.42
N ALA A 215 -9.60 6.23 -12.11
CA ALA A 215 -9.61 6.17 -13.57
C ALA A 215 -10.87 5.51 -14.13
N VAL A 216 -11.29 4.39 -13.54
CA VAL A 216 -12.47 3.63 -14.00
C VAL A 216 -13.77 4.44 -13.90
N ILE A 217 -13.92 5.23 -12.82
CA ILE A 217 -15.11 6.07 -12.61
C ILE A 217 -14.96 7.50 -13.16
N GLY A 218 -13.90 7.79 -13.90
CA GLY A 218 -13.71 9.08 -14.58
C GLY A 218 -13.33 10.25 -13.66
N LEU A 219 -12.79 9.99 -12.46
CA LEU A 219 -12.25 11.01 -11.55
C LEU A 219 -10.76 11.32 -11.81
N LEU A 220 -10.02 10.40 -12.41
CA LEU A 220 -8.60 10.53 -12.73
C LEU A 220 -8.34 10.07 -14.17
N PRO A 221 -7.27 10.55 -14.84
CA PRO A 221 -6.89 10.03 -16.15
C PRO A 221 -6.42 8.57 -16.06
N VAL A 222 -6.61 7.79 -17.13
CA VAL A 222 -6.17 6.39 -17.18
C VAL A 222 -4.64 6.31 -17.21
N THR A 223 -4.07 5.75 -16.15
CA THR A 223 -2.61 5.63 -15.93
C THR A 223 -2.05 4.24 -16.16
N GLY A 224 -2.89 3.23 -16.42
CA GLY A 224 -2.46 1.84 -16.68
C GLY A 224 -2.04 1.05 -15.43
N VAL A 225 -2.38 1.56 -14.23
CA VAL A 225 -2.08 0.89 -12.96
C VAL A 225 -3.10 -0.23 -12.69
N PRO A 226 -2.67 -1.48 -12.44
CA PRO A 226 -3.59 -2.56 -12.12
C PRO A 226 -4.24 -2.38 -10.73
N LEU A 227 -5.48 -2.86 -10.59
CA LEU A 227 -6.14 -2.93 -9.30
C LEU A 227 -5.48 -4.02 -8.42
N PRO A 228 -5.01 -3.71 -7.21
CA PRO A 228 -4.32 -4.68 -6.36
C PRO A 228 -5.16 -5.92 -6.08
N LEU A 229 -4.51 -7.10 -6.10
CA LEU A 229 -5.03 -8.44 -5.80
C LEU A 229 -6.14 -8.98 -6.73
N ILE A 230 -6.72 -8.13 -7.56
CA ILE A 230 -7.91 -8.47 -8.37
C ILE A 230 -7.56 -8.53 -9.86
N SER A 231 -6.68 -7.64 -10.31
CA SER A 231 -6.24 -7.54 -11.70
C SER A 231 -5.48 -8.79 -12.16
N SER A 232 -5.65 -9.19 -13.42
CA SER A 232 -5.00 -10.37 -14.02
C SER A 232 -3.50 -10.16 -14.37
N GLY A 233 -2.79 -9.32 -13.62
CA GLY A 233 -1.37 -9.05 -13.79
C GLY A 233 -0.53 -10.10 -13.06
N GLY A 234 -0.15 -11.18 -13.74
CA GLY A 234 0.54 -12.32 -13.10
C GLY A 234 1.79 -11.95 -12.27
N SER A 235 2.63 -11.01 -12.74
CA SER A 235 3.78 -10.54 -11.97
C SER A 235 3.41 -9.60 -10.82
N SER A 236 2.43 -8.70 -11.02
CA SER A 236 1.94 -7.78 -9.98
C SER A 236 1.38 -8.58 -8.80
N LEU A 237 0.55 -9.58 -9.09
CA LEU A 237 -0.07 -10.42 -8.06
C LEU A 237 0.98 -11.16 -7.21
N VAL A 238 2.01 -11.73 -7.83
CA VAL A 238 3.07 -12.45 -7.10
C VAL A 238 3.84 -11.50 -6.18
N VAL A 239 4.18 -10.30 -6.67
CA VAL A 239 4.92 -9.31 -5.87
C VAL A 239 4.03 -8.75 -4.74
N GLU A 240 2.76 -8.48 -5.00
CA GLU A 240 1.79 -8.04 -3.99
C GLU A 240 1.59 -9.09 -2.90
N LEU A 241 1.43 -10.37 -3.27
CA LEU A 241 1.34 -11.48 -2.31
C LEU A 241 2.62 -11.62 -1.49
N PHE A 242 3.79 -11.44 -2.11
CA PHE A 242 5.06 -11.43 -1.39
C PHE A 242 5.14 -10.26 -0.40
N ALA A 243 4.73 -9.05 -0.81
CA ALA A 243 4.66 -7.88 0.04
C ALA A 243 3.71 -8.10 1.24
N LEU A 244 2.53 -8.67 1.00
CA LEU A 244 1.60 -9.06 2.06
C LEU A 244 2.19 -10.14 2.97
N GLY A 245 2.98 -11.07 2.43
CA GLY A 245 3.77 -12.04 3.21
C GLY A 245 4.74 -11.36 4.18
N LEU A 246 5.43 -10.29 3.75
CA LEU A 246 6.27 -9.47 4.63
C LEU A 246 5.45 -8.79 5.73
N VAL A 247 4.29 -8.21 5.39
CA VAL A 247 3.38 -7.61 6.39
C VAL A 247 2.91 -8.66 7.41
N ASN A 248 2.55 -9.85 6.95
CA ASN A 248 2.15 -10.95 7.83
C ASN A 248 3.29 -11.41 8.75
N SER A 249 4.54 -11.43 8.25
CA SER A 249 5.73 -11.70 9.06
C SER A 249 5.88 -10.68 10.20
N VAL A 250 5.69 -9.38 9.91
CA VAL A 250 5.68 -8.32 10.93
C VAL A 250 4.55 -8.54 11.94
N ALA A 251 3.34 -8.87 11.46
CA ALA A 251 2.19 -9.13 12.33
C ALA A 251 2.44 -10.31 13.29
N LYS A 252 3.07 -11.39 12.81
CA LYS A 252 3.45 -12.54 13.64
C LYS A 252 4.44 -12.16 14.74
N GLY A 253 5.40 -11.27 14.46
CA GLY A 253 6.35 -10.75 15.44
C GLY A 253 5.67 -10.01 16.61
N ILE A 254 4.55 -9.33 16.36
CA ILE A 254 3.76 -8.64 17.40
C ILE A 254 3.18 -9.66 18.39
N SER A 255 2.58 -10.73 17.87
CA SER A 255 1.98 -11.80 18.70
C SER A 255 3.02 -12.49 19.58
N GLN A 256 4.19 -12.82 19.02
CA GLN A 256 5.30 -13.43 19.77
C GLN A 256 5.82 -12.52 20.89
N THR A 257 5.94 -11.22 20.62
CA THR A 257 6.37 -10.22 21.63
C THR A 257 5.36 -10.13 22.78
N ARG A 258 4.05 -10.21 22.48
CA ARG A 258 2.99 -10.21 23.51
C ARG A 258 3.00 -11.48 24.35
N GLU A 259 3.15 -12.64 23.71
CA GLU A 259 3.17 -13.94 24.40
C GLU A 259 4.37 -14.05 25.35
N THR A 260 5.56 -13.68 24.89
CA THR A 260 6.77 -13.66 25.72
C THR A 260 6.65 -12.69 26.90
N ALA A 261 6.08 -11.50 26.70
CA ALA A 261 5.80 -10.56 27.78
C ALA A 261 4.81 -11.13 28.82
N ASN A 262 3.75 -11.81 28.36
CA ASN A 262 2.76 -12.41 29.24
C ASN A 262 3.37 -13.55 30.09
N LEU A 263 4.16 -14.43 29.46
CA LEU A 263 4.88 -15.51 30.15
C LEU A 263 5.87 -14.97 31.19
N GLN A 264 6.58 -13.88 30.89
CA GLN A 264 7.45 -13.23 31.86
C GLN A 264 6.66 -12.64 33.04
N SER A 265 5.49 -12.06 32.80
CA SER A 265 4.62 -11.54 33.87
C SER A 265 4.17 -12.66 34.82
N ILE A 266 3.76 -13.80 34.27
CA ILE A 266 3.33 -14.98 35.02
C ILE A 266 4.51 -15.56 35.83
N LYS A 267 5.69 -15.68 35.22
CA LYS A 267 6.91 -16.12 35.94
C LYS A 267 7.27 -15.20 37.09
N ARG A 268 7.22 -13.87 36.89
CA ARG A 268 7.48 -12.89 37.97
C ARG A 268 6.45 -13.00 39.10
N PHE A 269 5.17 -13.16 38.76
CA PHE A 269 4.11 -13.35 39.74
C PHE A 269 4.29 -14.65 40.54
N SER A 270 4.57 -15.77 39.87
CA SER A 270 4.86 -17.06 40.50
C SER A 270 6.09 -16.99 41.42
N LEU A 271 7.20 -16.40 40.97
CA LEU A 271 8.39 -16.19 41.80
C LEU A 271 8.10 -15.31 43.02
N SER A 272 7.23 -14.30 42.88
CA SER A 272 6.82 -13.45 44.01
C SER A 272 6.00 -14.22 45.05
N LEU A 273 5.15 -15.17 44.62
CA LEU A 273 4.38 -16.05 45.49
C LEU A 273 5.30 -17.03 46.24
N VAL A 274 6.23 -17.67 45.53
CA VAL A 274 7.22 -18.58 46.14
C VAL A 274 8.08 -17.83 47.17
N ARG A 275 8.54 -16.61 46.83
CA ARG A 275 9.31 -15.78 47.77
C ARG A 275 8.50 -15.41 49.01
N LYS A 276 7.24 -14.99 48.85
CA LYS A 276 6.34 -14.70 49.99
C LYS A 276 6.10 -15.93 50.85
N SER A 277 5.87 -17.09 50.25
CA SER A 277 5.69 -18.37 50.94
C SER A 277 6.94 -18.78 51.73
N SER A 278 8.14 -18.66 51.12
CA SER A 278 9.41 -18.92 51.79
C SER A 278 9.65 -18.01 53.00
N ILE A 279 9.36 -16.71 52.85
CA ILE A 279 9.42 -15.74 53.96
C ILE A 279 8.44 -16.14 55.06
N MET A 280 7.20 -16.46 54.71
CA MET A 280 6.16 -16.86 55.66
C MET A 280 6.53 -18.13 56.43
N LEU A 281 7.11 -19.13 55.74
CA LEU A 281 7.63 -20.36 56.35
C LEU A 281 8.82 -20.09 57.26
N HIS A 282 9.69 -19.15 56.90
CA HIS A 282 10.81 -18.74 57.75
C HIS A 282 10.31 -18.10 59.05
N TRP A 283 9.35 -17.18 58.98
CA TRP A 283 8.71 -16.60 60.16
C TRP A 283 7.95 -17.62 61.00
N LEU A 284 7.30 -18.61 60.37
CA LEU A 284 6.62 -19.69 61.08
C LEU A 284 7.61 -20.57 61.86
N LYS A 285 8.78 -20.89 61.27
CA LYS A 285 9.84 -21.65 61.94
C LYS A 285 10.45 -20.89 63.13
N ILE A 286 10.60 -19.57 62.99
CA ILE A 286 11.03 -18.68 64.08
C ILE A 286 9.97 -18.70 65.21
N ALA A 287 8.69 -18.53 64.86
CA ALA A 287 7.60 -18.50 65.83
C ALA A 287 7.40 -19.83 66.58
N LEU A 288 7.66 -20.97 65.94
CA LEU A 288 7.55 -22.31 66.53
C LEU A 288 8.80 -22.75 67.31
N GLY A 289 9.82 -21.89 67.45
CA GLY A 289 11.02 -22.20 68.25
C GLY A 289 11.90 -23.33 67.69
N THR A 290 11.71 -23.70 66.41
CA THR A 290 12.44 -24.80 65.75
C THR A 290 13.65 -24.34 64.93
N GLY A 291 13.93 -23.04 64.90
CA GLY A 291 15.12 -22.48 64.26
C GLY A 291 16.37 -22.67 65.12
N LYS A 292 17.17 -23.72 64.86
CA LYS A 292 18.53 -23.82 65.38
C LYS A 292 19.45 -22.81 64.67
N THR A 293 20.37 -22.23 65.44
CA THR A 293 21.56 -21.46 65.02
C THR A 293 22.32 -22.08 63.87
#